data_AF-A0A965X721-F1
#
_entry.id   AF-A0A965X721-F1
#
_cell.length_a   1.000
_cell.length_b   1.000
_cell.length_c   1.000
_cell.angle_alpha   90.00
_cell.angle_beta   90.00
_cell.angle_gamma   90.00
#
_symmetry.space_group_name_H-M   'P 1'
#
loop_
_entity.id
_entity.type
_entity.pdbx_description
1 polymer ?
#
loop_
_entity_poly.entity_id
_entity_poly.type
_entity_poly.pdbx_seq_one_letter_code
_entity_poly.pdbx_strand_id
1 'polypeptide(L)' 'MRYLIGVDIGTSGTKTALYREDGRRMASMTVEYPLHQPQNGWAEQD' A
#
# COMPACT_ATOMS: atom_id res chain seq x y z
N MET A 1 11.03 -1.96 22.40
CA MET A 1 9.83 -2.53 21.75
C MET A 1 10.10 -2.56 20.25
N ARG A 2 9.85 -3.68 19.58
CA ARG A 2 10.03 -3.81 18.13
C ARG A 2 8.68 -3.95 17.44
N TYR A 3 8.63 -3.49 16.21
CA TYR A 3 7.47 -3.56 15.32
C TYR A 3 7.93 -3.97 13.93
N LEU A 4 7.02 -4.58 13.18
CA LEU A 4 7.19 -4.88 11.76
C LEU A 4 6.17 -4.04 10.98
N ILE A 5 6.59 -3.39 9.91
CA ILE A 5 5.67 -2.77 8.96
C ILE A 5 5.65 -3.59 7.68
N GLY A 6 4.45 -4.05 7.30
CA GLY A 6 4.20 -4.62 5.99
C GLY A 6 3.82 -3.50 5.02
N VAL A 7 4.42 -3.50 3.84
CA VAL A 7 4.10 -2.59 2.73
C VAL A 7 3.71 -3.42 1.52
N ASP A 8 2.51 -3.17 1.01
CA ASP A 8 1.93 -3.79 -0.19
C ASP A 8 1.68 -2.69 -1.22
N ILE A 9 2.50 -2.67 -2.27
CA ILE A 9 2.44 -1.66 -3.34
C ILE A 9 1.52 -2.19 -4.43
N GLY A 10 0.25 -1.78 -4.37
CA GLY A 10 -0.78 -2.21 -5.30
C GLY A 10 -0.87 -1.34 -6.55
N THR A 11 -1.73 -1.73 -7.50
CA THR A 11 -1.95 -0.98 -8.75
C THR A 11 -2.86 0.24 -8.59
N SER A 12 -3.55 0.39 -7.47
CA SER A 12 -4.47 1.51 -7.22
C SER A 12 -4.18 2.25 -5.91
N GLY A 13 -3.16 1.81 -5.19
CA GLY A 13 -2.84 2.34 -3.88
C GLY A 13 -1.82 1.49 -3.14
N THR A 14 -1.13 2.12 -2.20
CA THR A 14 -0.21 1.44 -1.27
C THR A 14 -0.92 1.18 0.04
N LYS A 15 -0.89 -0.08 0.47
CA LYS A 15 -1.40 -0.51 1.77
C LYS A 15 -0.23 -0.71 2.70
N THR A 16 -0.40 -0.28 3.93
CA THR A 16 0.57 -0.48 5.01
C THR A 16 -0.14 -1.06 6.22
N ALA A 17 0.57 -1.92 6.95
CA ALA A 17 0.08 -2.46 8.21
C ALA A 17 1.24 -2.59 9.21
N LEU A 18 1.05 -2.05 10.41
CA LEU A 18 2.00 -2.12 11.51
C LEU A 18 1.62 -3.30 12.42
N TYR A 19 2.61 -4.12 12.75
CA TYR A 19 2.46 -5.30 13.59
C TYR A 19 3.42 -5.26 14.77
N ARG A 20 3.00 -5.83 15.90
CA ARG A 20 3.91 -6.18 17.00
C ARG A 20 4.62 -7.50 16.71
N GLU A 21 5.66 -7.79 17.47
CA GLU A 21 6.42 -9.06 17.38
C GLU A 21 5.56 -10.32 17.58
N ASP A 22 4.42 -10.21 18.26
CA ASP A 22 3.45 -11.31 18.45
C ASP A 22 2.51 -11.51 17.25
N GLY A 23 2.72 -10.76 16.15
CA GLY A 23 1.88 -10.80 14.96
C GLY A 23 0.58 -9.99 15.07
N ARG A 24 0.31 -9.33 16.21
CA ARG A 24 -0.89 -8.50 16.36
C ARG A 24 -0.78 -7.25 15.48
N ARG A 25 -1.77 -7.04 14.60
CA ARG A 25 -1.92 -5.79 13.83
C ARG A 25 -2.32 -4.65 14.76
N MET A 26 -1.51 -3.60 14.77
CA MET A 26 -1.70 -2.40 15.58
C MET A 26 -2.39 -1.28 14.82
N ALA A 27 -2.03 -1.10 13.55
CA ALA A 27 -2.59 -0.08 12.68
C ALA A 27 -2.50 -0.53 11.22
N SER A 28 -3.31 0.08 10.36
CA SER A 28 -3.20 -0.06 8.92
C SER A 28 -3.67 1.22 8.23
N MET A 29 -3.05 1.55 7.12
CA MET A 29 -3.43 2.68 6.28
C MET A 29 -3.35 2.28 4.82
N THR A 30 -4.29 2.76 4.01
CA THR A 30 -4.25 2.64 2.56
C THR A 30 -4.30 4.03 1.97
N VAL A 31 -3.38 4.34 1.07
CA VAL A 31 -3.39 5.57 0.30
C VAL A 31 -3.54 5.19 -1.16
N GLU A 32 -4.61 5.68 -1.79
CA GLU A 32 -4.87 5.47 -3.21
C GLU A 32 -4.15 6.53 -4.04
N TYR A 33 -3.78 6.17 -5.27
CA TYR A 33 -3.24 7.08 -6.27
C TYR A 33 -3.96 6.89 -7.61
N PRO A 34 -4.07 7.95 -8.42
CA PRO A 34 -4.74 7.86 -9.71
C PRO A 34 -3.98 6.91 -10.66
N LEU A 35 -4.75 6.27 -11.53
CA LEU A 35 -4.21 5.55 -12.68
C LEU A 35 -4.42 6.42 -13.93
N HIS A 36 -3.33 6.83 -14.55
CA HIS A 36 -3.33 7.63 -15.76
C HIS A 36 -3.42 6.71 -16.98
N GLN A 37 -4.35 7.01 -17.90
CA GLN A 37 -4.57 6.25 -19.13
C GLN A 37 -4.59 7.20 -20.34
N PRO A 38 -3.45 7.79 -20.71
CA PRO A 38 -3.39 8.81 -21.76
C PRO A 38 -3.73 8.25 -23.16
N GLN A 39 -3.53 6.95 -23.37
CA GLN A 39 -3.83 6.24 -24.61
C GLN A 39 -4.48 4.89 -24.32
N ASN A 40 -5.24 4.36 -25.29
CA ASN A 40 -5.83 3.04 -25.16
C ASN A 40 -4.76 1.96 -24.94
N GLY A 41 -4.92 1.16 -23.88
CA GLY A 41 -3.97 0.11 -23.49
C GLY A 41 -2.81 0.57 -22.61
N TRP A 42 -2.74 1.84 -22.25
CA TRP A 42 -1.70 2.37 -21.35
C TRP A 42 -2.23 2.45 -19.91
N ALA A 43 -1.34 2.20 -18.95
CA ALA A 43 -1.64 2.24 -17.52
C ALA A 43 -0.41 2.78 -16.77
N GLU A 44 -0.46 4.05 -16.37
CA GLU A 44 0.64 4.79 -15.75
C GLU A 44 0.25 5.27 -14.34
N GLN A 45 1.23 5.37 -13.46
CA GLN A 45 1.11 5.87 -12.08
C GLN A 45 2.23 6.91 -11.85
N ASP A 46 1.98 7.90 -11.00
CA ASP A 46 2.96 8.94 -10.61
C ASP A 46 4.15 8.37 -9.80
#